data_AF-A0A9E5NE87-F1
#
_entry.id   AF-A0A9E5NE87-F1
#
_cell.length_a   1.000
_cell.length_b   1.000
_cell.length_c   1.000
_cell.angle_alpha   90.00
_cell.angle_beta   90.00
_cell.angle_gamma   90.00
#
_symmetry.space_group_name_H-M   'P 1'
#
loop_
_entity.id
_entity.type
_entity.pdbx_description
1 polymer ?
#
loop_
_entity_poly.entity_id
_entity_poly.type
_entity_poly.pdbx_seq_one_letter_code
_entity_poly.pdbx_strand_id
1 'polypeptide(L)'
;MTEATEKAEKPQPKHFGRKLYLVPFVFALQDGPSGYAEKLEAYWGEVGNHVRNLEARFGKIGKVYHESVPLGGEEGLKLVEQLNEKA
;
A
#
# COMPACT_ATOMS: atom_id res chain seq x y z
N MET A 1 30.62 -13.42 27.23
CA MET A 1 29.25 -13.21 27.74
C MET A 1 28.34 -13.18 26.52
N THR A 2 27.63 -14.28 26.24
CA THR A 2 26.73 -14.40 25.10
C THR A 2 25.32 -14.02 25.55
N GLU A 3 24.88 -12.84 25.16
CA GLU A 3 23.52 -12.35 25.42
C GLU A 3 22.56 -13.11 24.51
N ALA A 4 21.77 -14.00 25.09
CA ALA A 4 20.73 -14.73 24.37
C ALA A 4 19.62 -13.73 24.03
N THR A 5 19.47 -13.42 22.74
CA THR A 5 18.34 -12.65 22.24
C THR A 5 17.08 -13.44 22.54
N GLU A 6 16.27 -12.99 23.50
CA GLU A 6 14.97 -13.60 23.79
C GLU A 6 14.16 -13.64 22.49
N LYS A 7 13.72 -14.84 22.11
CA LYS A 7 12.82 -15.02 20.97
C LYS A 7 11.52 -14.30 21.30
N ALA A 8 11.32 -13.12 20.71
CA ALA A 8 10.04 -12.43 20.78
C ALA A 8 8.93 -13.40 20.36
N GLU A 9 7.97 -13.63 21.26
CA GLU A 9 6.84 -14.51 21.01
C GLU A 9 6.05 -13.95 19.82
N LYS A 10 5.85 -14.78 18.79
CA LYS A 10 5.15 -14.34 17.58
C LYS A 10 3.70 -14.07 17.96
N PRO A 11 3.19 -12.84 17.79
CA PRO A 11 1.86 -12.49 18.26
C PRO A 11 0.82 -13.38 17.57
N GLN A 12 -0.05 -13.98 18.38
CA GLN A 12 -1.20 -14.76 17.89
C GLN A 12 -2.12 -13.83 17.08
N PRO A 13 -2.62 -14.23 15.90
CA PRO A 13 -3.51 -13.40 15.11
C PRO A 13 -4.79 -13.11 15.91
N LYS A 14 -4.95 -11.88 16.36
CA LYS A 14 -6.21 -11.44 16.98
C LYS A 14 -7.20 -11.15 15.86
N HIS A 15 -8.38 -11.76 15.88
CA HIS A 15 -9.43 -11.42 14.93
C HIS A 15 -9.89 -9.98 15.19
N PHE A 16 -9.46 -9.06 14.34
CA PHE A 16 -10.00 -7.72 14.31
C PHE A 16 -11.23 -7.74 13.40
N GLY A 17 -12.38 -7.21 13.86
CA GLY A 17 -13.62 -7.15 13.06
C GLY A 17 -13.56 -6.24 11.83
N ARG A 18 -12.36 -5.80 11.42
CA ARG A 18 -12.09 -4.93 10.27
C ARG A 18 -11.22 -5.68 9.27
N LYS A 19 -11.59 -5.60 8.00
CA LYS A 19 -10.77 -6.11 6.90
C LYS A 19 -9.71 -5.07 6.56
N LEU A 20 -8.47 -5.52 6.42
CA LEU A 20 -7.35 -4.74 5.93
C LEU A 20 -6.90 -5.36 4.62
N TYR A 21 -6.74 -4.51 3.59
CA TYR A 21 -6.17 -4.91 2.32
C TYR A 21 -4.78 -4.30 2.21
N LEU A 22 -3.81 -5.12 1.84
CA LEU A 22 -2.43 -4.69 1.63
C LEU A 22 -2.18 -4.65 0.13
N VAL A 23 -1.73 -3.50 -0.36
CA VAL A 23 -1.32 -3.30 -1.75
C VAL A 23 0.19 -3.02 -1.71
N PRO A 24 1.02 -3.84 -2.38
CA PRO A 24 2.43 -3.52 -2.54
C PRO A 24 2.60 -2.17 -3.24
N PHE A 25 3.43 -1.30 -2.68
CA PHE A 25 3.77 -0.07 -3.35
C PHE A 25 4.89 -0.31 -4.37
N VAL A 26 4.68 0.14 -5.61
CA VAL A 26 5.67 0.01 -6.70
C VAL A 26 5.95 1.40 -7.26
N PHE A 27 7.21 1.82 -7.18
CA PHE A 27 7.66 3.15 -7.58
C PHE A 27 7.62 3.36 -9.09
N ALA A 28 7.30 4.58 -9.54
CA ALA A 28 7.67 5.00 -10.88
C ALA A 28 9.19 5.21 -10.96
N LEU A 29 9.82 4.70 -12.01
CA LEU A 29 11.25 4.86 -12.27
C LEU A 29 11.42 5.53 -13.62
N GLN A 30 12.01 6.72 -13.63
CA GLN A 30 12.23 7.52 -14.84
C GLN A 30 13.09 6.76 -15.87
N ASP A 31 14.17 6.12 -15.42
CA ASP A 31 15.08 5.30 -16.23
C ASP A 31 14.94 3.80 -15.91
N GLY A 32 13.69 3.34 -15.78
CA GLY A 32 13.41 1.93 -15.53
C GLY A 32 13.91 1.00 -16.66
N PRO A 33 14.13 -0.30 -16.38
CA PRO A 33 14.45 -1.27 -17.42
C PRO A 33 13.41 -1.27 -18.55
N SER A 34 13.80 -1.72 -19.75
CA SER A 34 12.86 -1.85 -20.88
C SER A 34 11.61 -2.65 -20.48
N GLY A 35 10.43 -2.11 -20.78
CA GLY A 35 9.14 -2.71 -20.42
C GLY A 35 8.67 -2.43 -18.98
N TYR A 36 9.41 -1.65 -18.19
CA TYR A 36 9.04 -1.36 -16.80
C TYR A 36 7.78 -0.48 -16.71
N ALA A 37 7.71 0.60 -17.48
CA ALA A 37 6.58 1.52 -17.46
C ALA A 37 5.26 0.82 -17.83
N GLU A 38 5.29 -0.05 -18.83
CA GLU A 38 4.13 -0.82 -19.27
C GLU A 38 3.67 -1.82 -18.19
N LYS A 39 4.61 -2.49 -17.52
CA LYS A 39 4.29 -3.38 -16.39
C LYS A 39 3.77 -2.62 -15.19
N LEU A 40 4.31 -1.44 -14.91
CA LEU A 40 3.87 -0.57 -13.83
C LEU A 40 2.43 -0.10 -14.06
N GLU A 41 2.12 0.33 -15.27
CA GLU A 41 0.76 0.74 -15.66
C GLU A 41 -0.22 -0.44 -15.56
N ALA A 42 0.15 -1.61 -16.07
CA ALA A 42 -0.65 -2.82 -15.96
C ALA A 42 -0.90 -3.21 -14.49
N TYR A 43 0.15 -3.17 -13.66
CA TYR A 43 0.05 -3.44 -12.22
C TYR A 43 -0.97 -2.53 -11.53
N TRP A 44 -0.87 -1.21 -11.72
CA TRP A 44 -1.79 -0.28 -11.08
C TRP A 44 -3.22 -0.39 -11.62
N GLY A 45 -3.38 -0.72 -12.90
CA GLY A 45 -4.68 -1.05 -13.50
C GLY A 45 -5.33 -2.29 -12.84
N GLU A 46 -4.56 -3.35 -12.64
CA GLU A 46 -5.01 -4.57 -11.97
C GLU A 46 -5.35 -4.33 -10.49
N VAL A 47 -4.51 -3.58 -9.77
CA VAL A 47 -4.79 -3.16 -8.39
C VAL A 47 -6.12 -2.41 -8.31
N GLY A 48 -6.35 -1.44 -9.21
CA GLY A 48 -7.60 -0.69 -9.26
C GLY A 48 -8.83 -1.59 -9.49
N ASN A 49 -8.73 -2.56 -10.39
CA ASN A 49 -9.77 -3.57 -10.61
C ASN A 49 -10.02 -4.42 -9.36
N HIS A 50 -8.97 -4.90 -8.71
CA HIS A 50 -9.06 -5.73 -7.51
C HIS A 50 -9.73 -4.95 -6.37
N VAL A 51 -9.31 -3.72 -6.12
CA VAL A 51 -9.90 -2.84 -5.08
C VAL A 51 -11.39 -2.62 -5.35
N ARG A 52 -11.79 -2.31 -6.58
CA ARG A 52 -13.21 -2.17 -6.96
C ARG A 52 -14.03 -3.44 -6.66
N ASN A 53 -13.49 -4.61 -6.97
CA ASN A 53 -14.15 -5.89 -6.69
C ASN A 53 -14.31 -6.16 -5.18
N LEU A 54 -13.31 -5.77 -4.38
CA LEU A 54 -13.38 -5.88 -2.91
C LEU A 54 -14.41 -4.91 -2.34
N GLU A 55 -14.46 -3.68 -2.83
CA GLU A 55 -15.46 -2.70 -2.38
C GLU A 55 -16.89 -3.15 -2.70
N ALA A 56 -17.11 -3.72 -3.89
CA ALA A 56 -18.42 -4.24 -4.29
C ALA A 56 -18.89 -5.39 -3.39
N ARG A 57 -17.97 -6.19 -2.83
CA ARG A 57 -18.28 -7.34 -1.99
C ARG A 57 -18.37 -7.02 -0.50
N PHE A 58 -17.57 -6.08 -0.02
CA PHE A 58 -17.36 -5.87 1.41
C PHE A 58 -17.60 -4.44 1.89
N GLY A 59 -18.05 -3.56 1.00
CA GLY A 59 -18.30 -2.14 1.29
C GLY A 59 -17.12 -1.24 0.97
N LYS A 60 -17.38 0.08 0.97
CA LYS A 60 -16.40 1.11 0.62
C LYS A 60 -15.21 1.16 1.58
N ILE A 61 -14.04 1.43 1.03
CA ILE A 61 -12.82 1.70 1.82
C ILE A 61 -12.97 3.07 2.46
N GLY A 62 -13.03 3.11 3.79
CA GLY A 62 -13.15 4.36 4.55
C GLY A 62 -11.81 4.94 5.03
N LYS A 63 -10.71 4.19 4.93
CA LYS A 63 -9.37 4.61 5.38
C LYS A 63 -8.30 4.07 4.45
N VAL A 64 -7.41 4.96 4.02
CA VAL A 64 -6.23 4.63 3.22
C VAL A 64 -5.00 5.05 4.02
N TYR A 65 -4.02 4.15 4.10
CA TYR A 65 -2.73 4.40 4.71
C TYR A 65 -1.68 4.28 3.62
N HIS A 66 -0.80 5.27 3.51
CA HIS A 66 0.30 5.28 2.57
C HIS A 66 1.60 5.21 3.36
N GLU A 67 2.50 4.30 3.00
CA GLU A 67 3.72 4.01 3.78
C GLU A 67 4.58 5.26 4.05
N SER A 68 4.67 6.17 3.07
CA SER A 68 5.45 7.41 3.16
C SER A 68 4.66 8.65 3.58
N VAL A 69 3.36 8.56 3.88
CA VAL A 69 2.53 9.74 4.22
C VAL A 69 2.04 9.63 5.67
N PRO A 70 2.68 10.34 6.62
CA PRO A 70 2.31 10.28 8.03
C PRO A 70 1.10 11.16 8.38
N LEU A 71 0.66 12.02 7.44
CA LEU A 71 -0.44 12.96 7.63
C LEU A 71 -1.77 12.38 7.11
N GLY A 72 -2.87 12.77 7.76
CA GLY A 72 -4.23 12.45 7.33
C GLY A 72 -4.96 13.67 6.76
N GLY A 73 -6.18 13.46 6.25
CA GLY A 73 -7.03 14.54 5.74
C GLY A 73 -6.45 15.23 4.52
N GLU A 74 -6.73 16.53 4.37
CA GLU A 74 -6.33 17.31 3.19
C GLU A 74 -4.81 17.41 3.02
N GLU A 75 -4.05 17.53 4.11
CA GLU A 75 -2.59 17.60 4.05
C GLU A 75 -1.99 16.29 3.54
N GLY A 76 -2.51 15.15 4.03
CA GLY A 76 -2.13 13.84 3.52
C GLY A 76 -2.44 13.68 2.04
N LEU A 77 -3.62 14.15 1.60
CA LEU A 77 -3.99 14.10 0.18
C LEU A 77 -3.07 14.95 -0.70
N LYS A 78 -2.70 16.17 -0.28
CA LYS A 78 -1.73 17.01 -0.99
C LYS A 78 -0.37 16.34 -1.12
N LEU A 79 0.11 15.68 -0.07
CA LEU A 79 1.36 14.91 -0.13
C LEU A 79 1.27 13.75 -1.12
N VAL A 80 0.15 13.02 -1.15
CA VAL A 80 -0.08 11.94 -2.13
C VAL A 80 -0.10 12.49 -3.56
N GLU A 81 -0.73 13.65 -3.80
CA GLU A 81 -0.73 14.30 -5.11
C GLU A 81 0.69 14.63 -5.57
N GLN A 82 1.50 15.25 -4.69
CA GLN A 82 2.91 15.58 -4.98
C GLN A 82 3.76 14.34 -5.27
N LEU A 83 3.56 13.25 -4.52
CA LEU A 83 4.28 11.99 -4.73
C LEU A 83 3.89 11.28 -6.04
N ASN A 84 2.69 11.54 -6.55
CA ASN A 84 2.16 10.95 -7.77
C ASN A 84 2.35 11.85 -9.00
N GLU A 85 2.98 13.01 -8.87
CA GLU A 85 3.38 13.79 -10.03
C GLU A 85 4.29 12.91 -10.91
N LYS A 86 3.85 12.68 -12.15
CA LYS A 86 4.55 11.82 -13.09
C LYS A 86 5.99 12.30 -13.25
N ALA A 87 6.95 11.41 -12.99
CA ALA A 87 8.35 11.58 -13.39
C ALA A 87 8.49 11.63 -14.91
#